data_AF-A0A934D4V5-F1
#
_entry.id   AF-A0A934D4V5-F1
#
_cell.length_a   1.000
_cell.length_b   1.000
_cell.length_c   1.000
_cell.angle_alpha   90.00
_cell.angle_beta   90.00
_cell.angle_gamma   90.00
#
_symmetry.space_group_name_H-M   'P 1'
#
loop_
_entity.id
_entity.type
_entity.pdbx_description
1 polymer ?
#
loop_
_entity_poly.entity_id
_entity_poly.type
_entity_poly.pdbx_seq_one_letter_code
_entity_poly.pdbx_strand_id
1 'polypeptide(L)'
;MNTKDKVFIEHLDDWLKAKGNRKRRGEISAHIVFVTKCHPKSVSRTFRRIQLKDRTHQDKRGRNLYYDHTVIAALRDVWKASDRACGELLHPLIKEYVVVLQRDGQKNDNMCVEERNGHVIRRYLGWERLDALETLPFVSELCDTVTLYVNHWKAVRRMTSKERIGAKYKRVYEKRATTPYERVLAREDISEDAKEKLREKHGILNPLSLLKKIAKFKKKIYELTKAARNRT
;
A
#
# COMPACT_ATOMS: atom_id res chain seq x y z
N MET A 1 9.96 15.67 37.03
CA MET A 1 9.37 16.39 35.87
C MET A 1 7.87 16.11 35.87
N ASN A 2 7.03 17.07 36.30
CA ASN A 2 5.59 16.84 36.38
C ASN A 2 5.00 16.93 34.96
N THR A 3 4.43 15.84 34.46
CA THR A 3 3.77 15.80 33.14
C THR A 3 2.60 16.80 33.14
N LYS A 4 2.39 17.52 32.03
CA LYS A 4 1.30 18.52 31.91
C LYS A 4 -0.04 17.96 32.37
N ASP A 5 -0.31 16.70 32.06
CA ASP A 5 -1.54 15.99 32.46
C ASP A 5 -1.74 15.90 33.97
N LYS A 6 -0.66 15.76 34.77
CA LYS A 6 -0.75 15.74 36.24
C LYS A 6 -1.24 17.07 36.81
N VAL A 7 -0.71 18.18 36.28
CA VAL A 7 -1.11 19.54 36.69
C VAL A 7 -2.60 19.79 36.40
N PHE A 8 -3.13 19.27 35.28
CA PHE A 8 -4.55 19.38 34.98
C PHE A 8 -5.42 18.47 35.87
N ILE A 9 -4.92 17.31 36.28
CA ILE A 9 -5.66 16.41 37.19
C ILE A 9 -5.73 17.00 38.59
N GLU A 10 -4.63 17.58 39.10
CA GLU A 10 -4.56 18.22 40.42
C GLU A 10 -5.55 19.39 40.56
N HIS A 11 -5.72 20.19 39.51
CA HIS A 11 -6.65 21.34 39.51
C HIS A 11 -8.07 21.01 39.02
N LEU A 12 -8.40 19.74 38.75
CA LEU A 12 -9.71 19.35 38.22
C LEU A 12 -10.86 19.62 39.19
N ASP A 13 -10.67 19.29 40.47
CA ASP A 13 -11.71 19.45 41.50
C ASP A 13 -12.04 20.95 41.73
N ASP A 14 -11.01 21.78 41.86
CA ASP A 14 -11.16 23.24 41.98
C ASP A 14 -11.85 23.86 40.75
N TRP A 15 -11.56 23.36 39.55
CA TRP A 15 -12.18 23.82 38.31
C TRP A 15 -13.68 23.49 38.22
N LEU A 16 -14.07 22.33 38.77
CA LEU A 16 -15.46 21.88 38.85
C LEU A 16 -16.22 22.66 39.93
N LYS A 17 -15.62 22.88 41.10
CA LYS A 17 -16.18 23.71 42.18
C LYS A 17 -16.38 25.17 41.75
N ALA A 18 -15.52 25.70 40.88
CA ALA A 18 -15.64 27.05 40.33
C ALA A 18 -16.72 27.22 39.24
N LYS A 19 -17.62 26.24 39.04
CA LYS A 19 -18.71 26.32 38.04
C LYS A 19 -19.62 27.52 38.34
N GLY A 20 -19.79 28.41 37.37
CA GLY A 20 -20.58 29.65 37.51
C GLY A 20 -19.77 30.86 37.99
N ASN A 21 -18.56 30.67 38.52
CA ASN A 21 -17.69 31.77 38.95
C ASN A 21 -16.58 32.06 37.92
N ARG A 22 -16.82 33.08 37.08
CA ARG A 22 -15.90 33.44 35.98
C ARG A 22 -14.54 33.95 36.47
N LYS A 23 -14.50 34.65 37.60
CA LYS A 23 -13.26 35.20 38.19
C LYS A 23 -12.35 34.07 38.67
N ARG A 24 -12.92 33.13 39.45
CA ARG A 24 -12.17 31.97 39.97
C ARG A 24 -11.64 31.05 38.86
N ARG A 25 -12.41 30.84 37.78
CA ARG A 25 -11.92 30.10 36.60
C ARG A 25 -10.81 30.83 35.85
N GLY A 26 -10.83 32.16 35.84
CA GLY A 26 -9.75 32.99 35.29
C GLY A 26 -8.43 32.78 36.05
N GLU A 27 -8.47 32.78 37.38
CA GLU A 27 -7.31 32.57 38.25
C GLU A 27 -6.68 31.18 38.05
N ILE A 28 -7.51 30.12 38.07
CA ILE A 28 -7.05 28.74 37.84
C ILE A 28 -6.42 28.60 36.45
N SER A 29 -7.04 29.22 35.44
CA SER A 29 -6.51 29.20 34.07
C SER A 29 -5.17 29.92 33.97
N ALA A 30 -5.01 31.09 34.60
CA ALA A 30 -3.77 31.83 34.61
C ALA A 30 -2.63 31.04 35.27
N HIS A 31 -2.89 30.36 36.39
CA HIS A 31 -1.91 29.50 37.06
C HIS A 31 -1.46 28.34 36.16
N ILE A 32 -2.40 27.63 35.54
CA ILE A 32 -2.09 26.50 34.66
C ILE A 32 -1.30 26.97 33.43
N VAL A 33 -1.67 28.10 32.83
CA VAL A 33 -0.93 28.70 31.71
C VAL A 33 0.48 29.06 32.13
N PHE A 34 0.66 29.61 33.33
CA PHE A 34 1.98 29.98 33.86
C PHE A 34 2.91 28.77 34.03
N VAL A 35 2.40 27.68 34.62
CA VAL A 35 3.16 26.45 34.91
C VAL A 35 3.42 25.61 33.65
N THR A 36 2.39 25.37 32.84
CA THR A 36 2.46 24.43 31.70
C THR A 36 2.84 25.09 30.38
N LYS A 37 2.89 26.43 30.36
CA LYS A 37 3.09 27.28 29.16
C LYS A 37 2.13 26.91 28.02
N CYS A 38 0.90 26.51 28.35
CA CYS A 38 -0.13 26.20 27.36
C CYS A 38 -0.95 27.44 26.99
N HIS A 39 -1.60 27.42 25.82
CA HIS A 39 -2.45 28.52 25.39
C HIS A 39 -3.72 28.63 26.28
N PRO A 40 -4.16 29.84 26.70
CA PRO A 40 -5.28 30.01 27.65
C PRO A 40 -6.59 29.35 27.23
N LYS A 41 -6.95 29.41 25.93
CA LYS A 41 -8.15 28.73 25.41
C LYS A 41 -8.06 27.20 25.49
N SER A 42 -6.86 26.64 25.62
CA SER A 42 -6.66 25.19 25.72
C SER A 42 -7.04 24.67 27.10
N VAL A 43 -6.94 25.48 28.16
CA VAL A 43 -7.24 25.06 29.53
C VAL A 43 -8.66 24.52 29.66
N SER A 44 -9.66 25.31 29.26
CA SER A 44 -11.07 24.89 29.31
C SER A 44 -11.37 23.65 28.46
N ARG A 45 -10.70 23.52 27.30
CA ARG A 45 -10.86 22.37 26.40
C ARG A 45 -10.27 21.10 27.01
N THR A 46 -9.10 21.21 27.64
CA THR A 46 -8.43 20.09 28.31
C THR A 46 -9.23 19.61 29.51
N PHE A 47 -9.74 20.51 30.35
CA PHE A 47 -10.63 20.12 31.45
C PHE A 47 -11.90 19.42 30.96
N ARG A 48 -12.54 19.92 29.89
CA ARG A 48 -13.70 19.26 29.29
C ARG A 48 -13.35 17.87 28.77
N ARG A 49 -12.16 17.70 28.16
CA ARG A 49 -11.68 16.39 27.67
C ARG A 49 -11.42 15.43 28.83
N ILE A 50 -10.81 15.89 29.92
CA ILE A 50 -10.55 15.07 31.11
C ILE A 50 -11.86 14.66 31.77
N GLN A 51 -12.82 15.58 31.89
CA GLN A 51 -14.14 15.30 32.46
C GLN A 51 -14.95 14.29 31.65
N LEU A 52 -14.87 14.36 30.31
CA LEU A 52 -15.58 13.47 29.39
C LEU A 52 -14.79 12.21 29.04
N LYS A 53 -13.59 12.02 29.60
CA LYS A 53 -12.76 10.86 29.30
C LYS A 53 -13.37 9.64 29.98
N ASP A 54 -13.78 8.67 29.17
CA ASP A 54 -14.20 7.36 29.66
C ASP A 54 -13.01 6.68 30.35
N ARG A 55 -13.17 6.32 31.64
CA ARG A 55 -12.13 5.65 32.44
C ARG A 55 -11.89 4.21 32.00
N THR A 56 -12.85 3.60 31.30
CA THR A 56 -12.73 2.25 30.73
C THR A 56 -12.03 2.26 29.37
N HIS A 57 -11.95 3.42 28.71
CA HIS A 57 -11.27 3.58 27.44
C HIS A 57 -9.74 3.55 27.61
N GLN A 58 -9.12 2.43 27.23
CA GLN A 58 -7.68 2.37 27.03
C GLN A 58 -7.29 3.04 25.72
N ASP A 59 -6.37 4.01 25.77
CA ASP A 59 -5.81 4.63 24.57
C ASP A 59 -4.92 3.61 23.86
N LYS A 60 -5.52 2.82 22.96
CA LYS A 60 -4.80 1.98 22.01
C LYS A 60 -4.21 2.91 20.95
N ARG A 61 -3.14 3.64 21.29
CA ARG A 61 -2.26 4.21 20.25
C ARG A 61 -1.98 3.09 19.26
N GLY A 62 -2.20 3.40 17.99
CA GLY A 62 -2.27 2.39 16.93
C GLY A 62 -1.09 1.42 16.94
N ARG A 63 -1.30 0.28 16.27
CA ARG A 63 -0.32 -0.81 16.10
C ARG A 63 1.11 -0.27 15.96
N ASN A 64 2.05 -0.76 16.78
CA ASN A 64 3.45 -0.35 16.70
C ASN A 64 3.90 -0.34 15.24
N LEU A 65 4.38 0.82 14.78
CA LEU A 65 4.82 1.01 13.41
C LEU A 65 6.14 0.24 13.24
N TYR A 66 6.05 -0.99 12.74
CA TYR A 66 7.22 -1.78 12.42
C TYR A 66 7.64 -1.45 10.99
N TYR A 67 8.80 -0.82 10.83
CA TYR A 67 9.39 -0.64 9.52
C TYR A 67 9.90 -2.01 9.05
N ASP A 68 9.19 -2.58 8.10
CA ASP A 68 9.59 -3.81 7.44
C ASP A 68 10.95 -3.63 6.74
N HIS A 69 11.67 -4.73 6.49
CA HIS A 69 12.96 -4.73 5.80
C HIS A 69 12.94 -3.96 4.47
N THR A 70 11.79 -3.92 3.80
CA THR A 70 11.52 -3.13 2.60
C THR A 70 11.64 -1.63 2.83
N VAL A 71 11.08 -1.15 3.94
CA VAL A 71 11.17 0.26 4.32
C VAL A 71 12.60 0.61 4.73
N ILE A 72 13.31 -0.30 5.40
CA ILE A 72 14.72 -0.13 5.75
C ILE A 72 15.59 -0.04 4.48
N ALA A 73 15.32 -0.87 3.47
CA ALA A 73 16.02 -0.82 2.18
C ALA A 73 15.76 0.50 1.44
N ALA A 74 14.49 0.93 1.35
CA ALA A 74 14.14 2.20 0.72
C ALA A 74 14.74 3.41 1.44
N LEU A 75 14.74 3.40 2.78
CA LEU A 75 15.40 4.43 3.58
C LEU A 75 16.92 4.43 3.36
N ARG A 76 17.53 3.27 3.16
CA ARG A 76 18.96 3.15 2.83
C ARG A 76 19.27 3.75 1.46
N ASP A 77 18.39 3.60 0.48
CA ASP A 77 18.56 4.19 -0.86
C ASP A 77 18.44 5.72 -0.82
N VAL A 78 17.44 6.24 -0.09
CA VAL A 78 17.30 7.69 0.18
C VAL A 78 18.50 8.23 0.96
N TRP A 79 19.00 7.47 1.94
CA TRP A 79 20.20 7.84 2.70
C TRP A 79 21.45 7.88 1.83
N LYS A 80 21.64 6.91 0.92
CA LYS A 80 22.76 6.93 -0.03
C LYS A 80 22.66 8.09 -1.02
N ALA A 81 21.45 8.39 -1.52
CA ALA A 81 21.21 9.47 -2.46
C ALA A 81 21.40 10.87 -1.84
N SER A 82 21.32 10.97 -0.52
CA SER A 82 21.56 12.21 0.24
C SER A 82 22.99 12.31 0.79
N ASP A 83 23.95 11.63 0.15
CA ASP A 83 25.35 11.57 0.60
C ASP A 83 25.51 11.13 2.06
N ARG A 84 24.62 10.22 2.50
CA ARG A 84 24.60 9.63 3.83
C ARG A 84 24.36 10.64 4.96
N ALA A 85 23.50 11.65 4.71
CA ALA A 85 23.06 12.60 5.72
C ALA A 85 22.55 11.93 7.01
N CYS A 86 22.80 12.55 8.16
CA CYS A 86 22.30 12.02 9.44
C CYS A 86 20.76 12.09 9.51
N GLY A 87 20.15 11.29 10.37
CA GLY A 87 18.69 11.10 10.41
C GLY A 87 17.88 12.39 10.61
N GLU A 88 18.38 13.33 11.42
CA GLU A 88 17.72 14.62 11.66
C GLU A 88 17.70 15.53 10.43
N LEU A 89 18.80 15.54 9.65
CA LEU A 89 18.88 16.28 8.39
C LEU A 89 18.10 15.60 7.28
N LEU A 90 18.08 14.27 7.28
CA LEU A 90 17.38 13.49 6.27
C LEU A 90 15.86 13.59 6.42
N HIS A 91 15.34 13.55 7.65
CA HIS A 91 13.90 13.51 7.94
C HIS A 91 13.05 14.55 7.18
N PRO A 92 13.37 15.87 7.20
CA PRO A 92 12.60 16.86 6.46
C PRO A 92 12.70 16.69 4.93
N LEU A 93 13.78 16.11 4.43
CA LEU A 93 14.08 15.93 3.00
C LEU A 93 13.50 14.63 2.43
N ILE A 94 13.17 13.63 3.26
CA ILE A 94 12.67 12.31 2.81
C ILE A 94 11.54 12.46 1.80
N LYS A 95 10.57 13.35 2.04
CA LYS A 95 9.43 13.55 1.15
C LYS A 95 9.87 14.02 -0.24
N GLU A 96 10.82 14.93 -0.30
CA GLU A 96 11.36 15.46 -1.55
C GLU A 96 12.16 14.41 -2.31
N TYR A 97 13.06 13.69 -1.62
CA TYR A 97 13.79 12.56 -2.19
C TYR A 97 12.85 11.49 -2.73
N VAL A 98 11.78 11.14 -1.99
CA VAL A 98 10.78 10.19 -2.49
C VAL A 98 10.14 10.75 -3.76
N VAL A 99 9.72 12.01 -3.82
CA VAL A 99 9.13 12.59 -5.03
C VAL A 99 10.10 12.58 -6.22
N VAL A 100 11.38 12.89 -5.99
CA VAL A 100 12.42 12.91 -7.03
C VAL A 100 12.73 11.49 -7.52
N LEU A 101 13.01 10.55 -6.61
CA LEU A 101 13.22 9.14 -6.95
C LEU A 101 11.98 8.53 -7.63
N GLN A 102 10.79 8.99 -7.24
CA GLN A 102 9.54 8.60 -7.88
C GLN A 102 9.38 9.14 -9.30
N ARG A 103 9.76 10.39 -9.53
CA ARG A 103 9.77 11.04 -10.84
C ARG A 103 10.78 10.38 -11.77
N ASP A 104 11.94 10.01 -11.23
CA ASP A 104 13.10 9.50 -11.98
C ASP A 104 13.05 7.97 -12.13
N GLY A 105 11.95 7.32 -11.74
CA GLY A 105 11.73 5.90 -11.97
C GLY A 105 12.54 4.98 -11.06
N GLN A 106 13.08 5.49 -9.96
CA GLN A 106 13.81 4.73 -8.94
C GLN A 106 12.89 4.33 -7.76
N LYS A 107 11.62 4.02 -8.04
CA LYS A 107 10.68 3.52 -7.03
C LYS A 107 10.97 2.08 -6.71
N ASN A 108 11.15 1.77 -5.42
CA ASN A 108 11.29 0.40 -4.93
C ASN A 108 9.93 -0.22 -4.51
N ASP A 109 8.85 0.18 -5.18
CA ASP A 109 7.51 -0.37 -4.98
C ASP A 109 7.29 -1.53 -5.98
N ASN A 110 7.87 -2.71 -5.78
CA ASN A 110 7.54 -3.92 -6.55
C ASN A 110 7.41 -3.70 -8.09
N MET A 111 8.36 -3.00 -8.73
CA MET A 111 8.12 -2.48 -10.08
C MET A 111 8.14 -3.55 -11.20
N CYS A 112 8.56 -4.79 -10.93
CA CYS A 112 8.83 -5.79 -11.97
C CYS A 112 8.26 -7.21 -11.74
N VAL A 113 7.51 -7.48 -10.66
CA VAL A 113 6.95 -8.85 -10.48
C VAL A 113 5.75 -9.10 -11.40
N GLU A 114 4.95 -8.07 -11.68
CA GLU A 114 3.78 -8.17 -12.53
C GLU A 114 3.87 -7.18 -13.70
N GLU A 115 3.75 -7.67 -14.94
CA GLU A 115 3.74 -6.83 -16.14
C GLU A 115 2.70 -5.69 -15.99
N ARG A 116 3.04 -4.48 -16.46
CA ARG A 116 2.18 -3.28 -16.51
C ARG A 116 1.40 -2.98 -15.21
N ASN A 117 2.05 -3.06 -14.04
CA ASN A 117 1.48 -2.68 -12.74
C ASN A 117 0.17 -3.42 -12.41
N GLY A 118 0.20 -4.76 -12.47
CA GLY A 118 -0.93 -5.59 -12.04
C GLY A 118 -2.00 -5.85 -13.10
N HIS A 119 -1.66 -5.71 -14.38
CA HIS A 119 -2.64 -5.86 -15.46
C HIS A 119 -3.16 -7.30 -15.63
N VAL A 120 -2.38 -8.29 -15.20
CA VAL A 120 -2.72 -9.72 -15.29
C VAL A 120 -2.97 -10.29 -13.90
N ILE A 121 -1.94 -10.54 -13.08
CA ILE A 121 -2.12 -11.29 -11.84
C ILE A 121 -3.07 -10.58 -10.85
N ARG A 122 -2.88 -9.28 -10.58
CA ARG A 122 -3.84 -8.49 -9.77
C ARG A 122 -5.25 -8.40 -10.36
N ARG A 123 -5.43 -8.46 -11.68
CA ARG A 123 -6.77 -8.58 -12.27
C ARG A 123 -7.48 -9.88 -11.88
N TYR A 124 -6.71 -10.96 -11.69
CA TYR A 124 -7.25 -12.22 -11.18
C TYR A 124 -7.39 -12.16 -9.65
N LEU A 125 -6.33 -11.92 -8.89
CA LEU A 125 -6.36 -11.96 -7.42
C LEU A 125 -7.20 -10.85 -6.75
N GLY A 126 -7.34 -9.70 -7.41
CA GLY A 126 -7.88 -8.49 -6.81
C GLY A 126 -6.83 -7.71 -6.00
N TRP A 127 -7.32 -6.65 -5.36
CA TRP A 127 -6.49 -5.68 -4.62
C TRP A 127 -6.45 -5.94 -3.12
N GLU A 128 -7.05 -7.04 -2.68
CA GLU A 128 -7.05 -7.42 -1.28
C GLU A 128 -5.64 -7.78 -0.81
N ARG A 129 -5.38 -7.47 0.46
CA ARG A 129 -4.11 -7.83 1.11
C ARG A 129 -4.12 -9.31 1.46
N LEU A 130 -3.07 -10.01 1.03
CA LEU A 130 -2.87 -11.45 1.26
C LEU A 130 -1.90 -11.61 2.43
N ASP A 131 -2.43 -11.69 3.65
CA ASP A 131 -1.65 -11.76 4.89
C ASP A 131 -1.43 -13.17 5.41
N ALA A 132 -2.16 -14.14 4.87
CA ALA A 132 -2.11 -15.53 5.29
C ALA A 132 -1.02 -16.28 4.51
N LEU A 133 0.02 -16.77 5.20
CA LEU A 133 1.08 -17.57 4.60
C LEU A 133 0.53 -18.84 3.93
N GLU A 134 -0.58 -19.37 4.44
CA GLU A 134 -1.27 -20.54 3.89
C GLU A 134 -1.82 -20.30 2.47
N THR A 135 -1.97 -19.04 2.04
CA THR A 135 -2.41 -18.70 0.69
C THR A 135 -1.30 -18.81 -0.36
N LEU A 136 -0.02 -18.74 0.04
CA LEU A 136 1.12 -18.64 -0.87
C LEU A 136 1.20 -19.76 -1.92
N PRO A 137 1.03 -21.06 -1.57
CA PRO A 137 1.09 -22.12 -2.57
C PRO A 137 0.01 -21.96 -3.65
N PHE A 138 -1.20 -21.55 -3.26
CA PHE A 138 -2.31 -21.35 -4.19
C PHE A 138 -2.13 -20.11 -5.06
N VAL A 139 -1.50 -19.06 -4.52
CA VAL A 139 -1.14 -17.86 -5.28
C VAL A 139 -0.10 -18.20 -6.34
N SER A 140 0.94 -18.96 -5.99
CA SER A 140 1.96 -19.41 -6.94
C SER A 140 1.34 -20.21 -8.09
N GLU A 141 0.56 -21.24 -7.75
CA GLU A 141 -0.14 -22.08 -8.73
C GLU A 141 -1.11 -21.29 -9.62
N LEU A 142 -1.80 -20.30 -9.04
CA LEU A 142 -2.65 -19.39 -9.80
C LEU A 142 -1.82 -18.59 -10.81
N CYS A 143 -0.68 -18.04 -10.39
CA CYS A 143 0.19 -17.25 -11.27
C CYS A 143 0.68 -18.06 -12.47
N ASP A 144 1.14 -19.30 -12.24
CA ASP A 144 1.59 -20.19 -13.30
C ASP A 144 0.45 -20.53 -14.27
N THR A 145 -0.73 -20.86 -13.72
CA THR A 145 -1.91 -21.20 -14.53
C THR A 145 -2.40 -20.00 -15.36
N VAL A 146 -2.45 -18.81 -14.77
CA VAL A 146 -2.86 -17.57 -15.45
C VAL A 146 -1.87 -17.20 -16.55
N THR A 147 -0.57 -17.37 -16.31
CA THR A 147 0.48 -17.08 -17.29
C THR A 147 0.31 -17.95 -18.54
N LEU A 148 0.09 -19.26 -18.37
CA LEU A 148 -0.21 -20.16 -19.48
C LEU A 148 -1.48 -19.72 -20.22
N TYR A 149 -2.55 -19.43 -19.48
CA TYR A 149 -3.82 -19.04 -20.08
C TYR A 149 -3.72 -17.76 -20.92
N VAL A 150 -3.09 -16.72 -20.37
CA VAL A 150 -2.97 -15.41 -21.03
C VAL A 150 -2.07 -15.51 -22.26
N ASN A 151 -0.95 -16.22 -22.17
CA ASN A 151 -0.01 -16.30 -23.28
C ASN A 151 -0.56 -17.07 -24.49
N HIS A 152 -1.32 -18.14 -24.25
CA HIS A 152 -1.78 -19.02 -25.33
C HIS A 152 -3.19 -18.68 -25.87
N TRP A 153 -4.13 -18.18 -25.05
CA TRP A 153 -5.52 -17.98 -25.49
C TRP A 153 -6.06 -16.54 -25.32
N LYS A 154 -5.34 -15.62 -24.67
CA LYS A 154 -5.80 -14.23 -24.55
C LYS A 154 -5.27 -13.38 -25.70
N ALA A 155 -6.14 -13.08 -26.66
CA ALA A 155 -5.79 -12.15 -27.74
C ALA A 155 -5.64 -10.72 -27.21
N VAL A 156 -4.56 -10.05 -27.60
CA VAL A 156 -4.25 -8.67 -27.19
C VAL A 156 -3.87 -7.83 -28.42
N ARG A 157 -4.17 -6.52 -28.35
CA ARG A 157 -3.68 -5.53 -29.32
C ARG A 157 -2.49 -4.80 -28.73
N ARG A 158 -1.36 -4.77 -29.45
CA ARG A 158 -0.23 -3.92 -29.08
C ARG A 158 -0.44 -2.51 -29.61
N MET A 159 0.08 -1.55 -28.86
CA MET A 159 0.17 -0.16 -29.29
C MET A 159 1.31 -0.08 -30.31
N THR A 160 1.02 0.39 -31.51
CA THR A 160 2.01 0.52 -32.60
C THR A 160 2.65 1.89 -32.61
N SER A 161 1.89 2.95 -32.30
CA SER A 161 2.42 4.30 -32.19
C SER A 161 1.77 5.09 -31.06
N LYS A 162 2.52 6.06 -30.54
CA LYS A 162 2.07 7.01 -29.53
C LYS A 162 2.68 8.36 -29.87
N GLU A 163 1.83 9.30 -30.27
CA GLU A 163 2.24 10.65 -30.65
C GLU A 163 1.55 11.66 -29.72
N ARG A 164 2.26 12.76 -29.38
CA ARG A 164 1.70 13.85 -28.58
C ARG A 164 1.23 14.96 -29.50
N ILE A 165 -0.06 15.29 -29.43
CA ILE A 165 -0.69 16.37 -30.17
C ILE A 165 -1.14 17.41 -29.14
N GLY A 166 -0.31 18.45 -28.96
CA GLY A 166 -0.48 19.46 -27.91
C GLY A 166 -0.48 18.84 -26.50
N ALA A 167 -1.60 18.98 -25.79
CA ALA A 167 -1.78 18.43 -24.45
C ALA A 167 -2.26 16.96 -24.43
N LYS A 168 -2.61 16.36 -25.57
CA LYS A 168 -3.19 15.00 -25.66
C LYS A 168 -2.23 14.02 -26.31
N TYR A 169 -2.39 12.73 -25.99
CA TYR A 169 -1.71 11.64 -26.69
C TYR A 169 -2.67 10.93 -27.65
N LYS A 170 -2.29 10.79 -28.92
CA LYS A 170 -2.93 9.92 -29.90
C LYS A 170 -2.19 8.59 -29.90
N ARG A 171 -2.90 7.49 -29.60
CA ARG A 171 -2.35 6.13 -29.56
C ARG A 171 -2.99 5.32 -30.68
N VAL A 172 -2.16 4.67 -31.49
CA VAL A 172 -2.62 3.73 -32.53
C VAL A 172 -2.34 2.32 -32.05
N TYR A 173 -3.29 1.43 -32.29
CA TYR A 173 -3.20 0.02 -31.93
C TYR A 173 -3.35 -0.83 -33.19
N GLU A 174 -2.89 -2.07 -33.11
CA GLU A 174 -3.09 -3.04 -34.19
C GLU A 174 -4.59 -3.24 -34.50
N LYS A 175 -4.88 -3.49 -35.78
CA LYS A 175 -6.25 -3.72 -36.26
C LYS A 175 -6.83 -5.03 -35.71
N ARG A 176 -6.04 -6.11 -35.78
CA ARG A 176 -6.41 -7.44 -35.30
C ARG A 176 -5.76 -7.72 -33.95
N ALA A 177 -6.53 -8.26 -33.01
CA ALA A 177 -5.97 -8.79 -31.78
C ALA A 177 -5.37 -10.18 -32.05
N THR A 178 -4.18 -10.44 -31.54
CA THR A 178 -3.48 -11.74 -31.67
C THR A 178 -2.96 -12.17 -30.32
N THR A 179 -2.87 -13.48 -30.10
CA THR A 179 -2.33 -14.01 -28.84
C THR A 179 -0.81 -13.86 -28.80
N PRO A 180 -0.18 -13.76 -27.62
CA PRO A 180 1.28 -13.83 -27.50
C PRO A 180 1.87 -15.08 -28.16
N TYR A 181 1.21 -16.23 -28.04
CA TYR A 181 1.55 -17.48 -28.73
C TYR A 181 1.61 -17.32 -30.26
N GLU A 182 0.55 -16.82 -30.89
CA GLU A 182 0.51 -16.59 -32.34
C GLU A 182 1.61 -15.63 -32.80
N ARG A 183 1.92 -14.61 -31.99
CA ARG A 183 3.00 -13.65 -32.30
C ARG A 183 4.37 -14.30 -32.32
N VAL A 184 4.64 -15.20 -31.36
CA VAL A 184 5.91 -15.93 -31.30
C VAL A 184 6.05 -16.84 -32.52
N LEU A 185 4.97 -17.49 -32.96
CA LEU A 185 5.00 -18.32 -34.17
C LEU A 185 5.22 -17.51 -35.46
N ALA A 186 4.68 -16.29 -35.53
CA ALA A 186 4.84 -15.42 -36.70
C ALA A 186 6.21 -14.73 -36.82
N ARG A 187 7.09 -14.86 -35.81
CA ARG A 187 8.42 -14.24 -35.80
C ARG A 187 9.44 -15.10 -36.53
N GLU A 188 10.19 -14.51 -37.44
CA GLU A 188 11.24 -15.20 -38.22
C GLU A 188 12.53 -15.39 -37.42
N ASP A 189 12.80 -14.53 -36.44
CA ASP A 189 14.03 -14.54 -35.63
C ASP A 189 14.09 -15.68 -34.58
N ILE A 190 13.02 -16.47 -34.46
CA ILE A 190 12.90 -17.56 -33.50
C ILE A 190 13.08 -18.89 -34.21
N SER A 191 14.01 -19.71 -33.70
CA SER A 191 14.31 -21.06 -34.21
C SER A 191 13.06 -21.94 -34.29
N GLU A 192 12.96 -22.77 -35.32
CA GLU A 192 11.83 -23.70 -35.49
C GLU A 192 11.69 -24.72 -34.35
N ASP A 193 12.80 -25.20 -33.77
CA ASP A 193 12.78 -26.08 -32.58
C ASP A 193 12.03 -25.44 -31.39
N ALA A 194 12.27 -24.16 -31.12
CA ALA A 194 11.56 -23.43 -30.07
C ALA A 194 10.06 -23.26 -30.37
N LYS A 195 9.71 -23.04 -31.66
CA LYS A 195 8.30 -22.96 -32.09
C LYS A 195 7.59 -24.30 -31.99
N GLU A 196 8.27 -25.40 -32.32
CA GLU A 196 7.74 -26.75 -32.20
C GLU A 196 7.41 -27.12 -30.75
N LYS A 197 8.36 -26.90 -29.83
CA LYS A 197 8.11 -27.03 -28.38
C LYS A 197 6.92 -26.22 -27.89
N LEU A 198 6.72 -25.03 -28.45
CA LEU A 198 5.58 -24.18 -28.11
C LEU A 198 4.26 -24.72 -28.68
N ARG A 199 4.26 -25.27 -29.90
CA ARG A 199 3.10 -25.94 -30.52
C ARG A 199 2.69 -27.17 -29.74
N GLU A 200 3.65 -28.01 -29.33
CA GLU A 200 3.39 -29.18 -28.48
C GLU A 200 2.73 -28.78 -27.17
N LYS A 201 3.31 -27.79 -26.46
CA LYS A 201 2.70 -27.25 -25.23
C LYS A 201 1.29 -26.73 -25.46
N HIS A 202 1.06 -26.01 -26.56
CA HIS A 202 -0.28 -25.49 -26.88
C HIS A 202 -1.29 -26.62 -27.13
N GLY A 203 -0.89 -27.71 -27.79
CA GLY A 203 -1.75 -28.86 -28.04
C GLY A 203 -2.12 -29.65 -26.77
N ILE A 204 -1.20 -29.73 -25.80
CA ILE A 204 -1.43 -30.41 -24.50
C ILE A 204 -2.39 -29.60 -23.62
N LEU A 205 -2.32 -28.28 -23.68
CA LEU A 205 -3.05 -27.41 -22.78
C LEU A 205 -4.51 -27.21 -23.23
N ASN A 206 -5.45 -27.31 -22.28
CA ASN A 206 -6.87 -27.07 -22.52
C ASN A 206 -7.32 -25.76 -21.84
N PRO A 207 -7.86 -24.77 -22.58
CA PRO A 207 -8.25 -23.49 -22.00
C PRO A 207 -9.36 -23.62 -20.95
N LEU A 208 -10.31 -24.55 -21.13
CA LEU A 208 -11.39 -24.77 -20.15
C LEU A 208 -10.85 -25.36 -18.85
N SER A 209 -9.88 -26.26 -18.92
CA SER A 209 -9.27 -26.84 -17.72
C SER A 209 -8.48 -25.81 -16.94
N LEU A 210 -7.74 -24.92 -17.63
CA LEU A 210 -7.01 -23.80 -17.02
C LEU A 210 -7.98 -22.81 -16.35
N LEU A 211 -9.08 -22.44 -17.01
CA LEU A 211 -10.09 -21.55 -16.42
C LEU A 211 -10.74 -22.16 -15.17
N LYS A 212 -11.04 -23.46 -15.18
CA LYS A 212 -11.54 -24.18 -13.99
C LYS A 212 -10.52 -24.17 -12.84
N LYS A 213 -9.23 -24.40 -13.13
CA LYS A 213 -8.15 -24.31 -12.13
C LYS A 213 -8.03 -22.90 -11.54
N ILE A 214 -8.04 -21.87 -12.39
CA ILE A 214 -8.02 -20.46 -11.97
C ILE A 214 -9.17 -20.17 -11.01
N ALA A 215 -10.41 -20.56 -11.36
CA ALA A 215 -11.57 -20.35 -10.51
C ALA A 215 -11.44 -21.10 -9.16
N LYS A 216 -10.95 -22.33 -9.17
CA LYS A 216 -10.69 -23.13 -7.96
C LYS A 216 -9.69 -22.45 -7.03
N PHE A 217 -8.54 -22.02 -7.54
CA PHE A 217 -7.51 -21.37 -6.72
C PHE A 217 -7.97 -20.02 -6.19
N LYS A 218 -8.66 -19.22 -7.00
CA LYS A 218 -9.30 -17.98 -6.54
C LYS A 218 -10.21 -18.21 -5.34
N LYS A 219 -11.10 -19.20 -5.42
CA LYS A 219 -12.01 -19.55 -4.33
C LYS A 219 -11.24 -19.95 -3.08
N LYS A 220 -10.21 -20.79 -3.22
CA LYS A 220 -9.40 -21.25 -2.09
C LYS A 220 -8.64 -20.11 -1.41
N ILE A 221 -8.02 -19.23 -2.19
CA ILE A 221 -7.32 -18.04 -1.67
C ILE A 221 -8.30 -17.13 -0.92
N TYR A 222 -9.49 -16.90 -1.48
CA TYR A 222 -10.52 -16.09 -0.83
C TYR A 222 -10.97 -16.70 0.51
N GLU A 223 -11.26 -18.01 0.56
CA GLU A 223 -11.67 -18.70 1.78
C GLU A 223 -10.59 -18.63 2.87
N LEU A 224 -9.32 -18.85 2.51
CA LEU A 224 -8.19 -18.77 3.45
C LEU A 224 -7.96 -17.34 3.94
N THR A 225 -8.04 -16.35 3.04
CA THR A 225 -7.90 -14.93 3.40
C THR A 225 -9.04 -14.50 4.32
N LYS A 226 -10.27 -14.93 4.05
CA LYS A 226 -11.44 -14.66 4.92
C LYS A 226 -11.29 -15.33 6.29
N ALA A 227 -10.84 -16.58 6.33
CA ALA A 227 -10.60 -17.29 7.58
C ALA A 227 -9.52 -16.61 8.43
N ALA A 228 -8.43 -16.15 7.81
CA ALA A 228 -7.37 -15.42 8.50
C ALA A 228 -7.87 -14.09 9.10
N ARG A 229 -8.72 -13.35 8.38
CA ARG A 229 -9.35 -12.12 8.90
C ARG A 229 -10.16 -12.37 10.16
N ASN A 230 -10.90 -13.48 10.22
CA ASN A 230 -11.75 -13.81 11.35
C ASN A 230 -10.98 -14.33 12.58
N ARG A 231 -9.69 -14.65 12.44
CA ARG A 231 -8.82 -15.11 13.55
C ARG A 231 -8.16 -13.95 14.30
N THR A 232 -8.09 -12.77 13.69
CA THR A 232 -7.55 -11.52 14.23
C THR A 232 -8.64 -10.58 14.70
#